data_AF-A0A1Z8L839-F1
#
_entry.id   AF-A0A1Z8L839-F1
#
_cell.length_a   1.000
_cell.length_b   1.000
_cell.length_c   1.000
_cell.angle_alpha   90.00
_cell.angle_beta   90.00
_cell.angle_gamma   90.00
#
_symmetry.space_group_name_H-M   'P 1'
#
loop_
_entity.id
_entity.type
_entity.pdbx_description
1 polymer ?
#
loop_
_entity_poly.entity_id
_entity_poly.type
_entity_poly.pdbx_seq_one_letter_code
_entity_poly.pdbx_strand_id
1 'polypeptide(L)'
;MGLRIYLLLYFGYSWFSLNFPSILLLIMVSDVKFKHIKSDQIHKPGLFGLILIYIPIINDLQGSQILSTEDKKRFSKFKTEQKKREFLTARIALNKIDKGFSQKISYKGQRPFLKNEIDHISLSHSNSFGIAAWHPTLPVGIDIESDRDQFKKVSKKFLSPNEINKIESSPNPKLARRIAWGAKESIFKAADQKSLSFSKDIQLEFIATKIEGKGVANIIGGRQYVVYWSLFKDSRKNDHAIVCAIEKPKSLRIVLTGPESSGKTELANSLSKYFKMPFVPEYAREYLNKKNKEYDLSDLLKINDAQTKIQKVTDGEMVFWDTDIITIIIWAKEKFNTKNEIFEKSLKENVPHFYLLCNPDLDWEQDDLRENPNDRYRLLREYQSILTKRRIPYAHIQGKGKIRLANAIDSIQSQVF
;
A
#
# COMPACT_ATOMS: atom_id res chain seq x y z
N MET A 1 7.62 -1.66 -43.46
CA MET A 1 6.61 -0.65 -43.81
C MET A 1 6.31 0.15 -42.55
N GLY A 2 7.11 1.18 -42.30
CA GLY A 2 7.05 2.00 -41.08
C GLY A 2 6.13 3.19 -41.29
N LEU A 3 5.37 3.57 -40.26
CA LEU A 3 4.65 4.83 -40.23
C LEU A 3 5.31 5.78 -39.22
N ARG A 4 5.99 6.80 -39.77
CA ARG A 4 6.25 8.08 -39.09
C ARG A 4 4.97 8.90 -39.14
N ILE A 5 4.57 9.50 -38.02
CA ILE A 5 3.53 10.54 -38.01
C ILE A 5 4.22 11.85 -37.64
N TYR A 6 4.21 12.79 -38.59
CA TYR A 6 4.60 14.18 -38.42
C TYR A 6 3.46 14.95 -37.75
N LEU A 7 3.76 15.73 -36.71
CA LEU A 7 2.86 16.74 -36.16
C LEU A 7 3.39 18.12 -36.55
N LEU A 8 2.62 18.80 -37.39
CA LEU A 8 2.76 20.23 -37.67
C LEU A 8 1.39 20.73 -38.09
N LEU A 9 0.81 21.63 -37.30
CA LEU A 9 0.03 22.77 -37.79
C LEU A 9 -0.08 23.83 -36.66
N TYR A 10 0.07 25.07 -37.07
CA TYR A 10 0.32 26.28 -36.29
C TYR A 10 -0.87 27.24 -36.44
N PHE A 11 -1.02 28.14 -35.46
CA PHE A 11 -1.81 29.39 -35.38
C PHE A 11 -3.24 29.39 -34.81
N GLY A 12 -3.42 30.24 -33.78
CA GLY A 12 -4.70 30.84 -33.37
C GLY A 12 -4.81 31.13 -31.87
N TYR A 13 -4.37 32.31 -31.42
CA TYR A 13 -4.52 32.78 -30.04
C TYR A 13 -6.01 33.00 -29.68
N SER A 14 -6.47 32.36 -28.61
CA SER A 14 -7.62 32.77 -27.79
C SER A 14 -7.46 32.10 -26.43
N TRP A 15 -7.18 32.89 -25.39
CA TRP A 15 -7.10 32.43 -24.01
C TRP A 15 -8.52 32.17 -23.47
N PHE A 16 -9.00 30.95 -23.60
CA PHE A 16 -10.07 30.44 -22.75
C PHE A 16 -9.45 29.64 -21.60
N SER A 17 -9.53 30.18 -20.39
CA SER A 17 -9.23 29.46 -19.15
C SER A 17 -10.31 28.40 -18.90
N LEU A 18 -10.14 27.23 -19.48
CA LEU A 18 -10.93 26.07 -19.09
C LEU A 18 -10.34 25.49 -17.81
N ASN A 19 -11.03 25.72 -16.69
CA ASN A 19 -10.83 24.99 -15.44
C ASN A 19 -11.17 23.51 -15.69
N PHE A 20 -10.15 22.70 -15.97
CA PHE A 20 -10.27 21.24 -16.00
C PHE A 20 -10.07 20.68 -14.57
N PRO A 21 -11.07 20.04 -13.95
CA PRO A 21 -10.83 19.27 -12.74
C PRO A 21 -9.96 18.04 -13.09
N SER A 22 -8.82 17.90 -12.41
CA SER A 22 -8.16 16.65 -11.94
C SER A 22 -8.26 15.32 -12.74
N ILE A 23 -8.39 15.36 -14.08
CA ILE A 23 -8.47 14.15 -14.93
C ILE A 23 -7.10 13.77 -15.55
N LEU A 24 -6.04 14.50 -15.25
CA LEU A 24 -4.69 14.26 -15.79
C LEU A 24 -3.86 13.20 -15.05
N LEU A 25 -4.50 12.20 -14.45
CA LEU A 25 -3.86 10.96 -13.96
C LEU A 25 -4.27 9.73 -14.79
N LEU A 26 -4.69 9.93 -16.05
CA LEU A 26 -5.24 8.85 -16.89
C LEU A 26 -4.46 8.58 -18.18
N ILE A 27 -3.19 8.98 -18.28
CA ILE A 27 -2.37 8.70 -19.47
C ILE A 27 -1.18 7.85 -19.07
N MET A 28 -1.22 6.59 -19.52
CA MET A 28 -0.28 5.47 -19.34
C MET A 28 -0.35 4.67 -18.02
N VAL A 29 -1.53 4.11 -17.70
CA VAL A 29 -1.58 2.89 -16.88
C VAL A 29 -1.18 1.72 -17.78
N SER A 30 0.13 1.49 -17.90
CA SER A 30 0.68 0.22 -18.36
C SER A 30 0.24 -0.90 -17.39
N ASP A 31 -0.18 -2.03 -17.96
CA ASP A 31 -0.61 -3.29 -17.34
C ASP A 31 -1.09 -3.29 -15.88
N VAL A 32 -2.34 -3.73 -15.67
CA VAL A 32 -2.87 -4.06 -14.33
C VAL A 32 -1.83 -4.95 -13.60
N LYS A 33 -1.25 -4.45 -12.52
CA LYS A 33 -0.20 -5.16 -11.76
C LYS A 33 -0.71 -6.38 -11.00
N PHE A 34 -2.02 -6.55 -11.00
CA PHE A 34 -2.76 -7.63 -10.38
C PHE A 34 -3.09 -8.78 -11.36
N LYS A 35 -2.61 -8.70 -12.61
CA LYS A 35 -2.82 -9.76 -13.62
C LYS A 35 -2.04 -11.02 -13.25
N HIS A 36 -2.60 -12.17 -13.61
CA HIS A 36 -1.92 -13.46 -13.58
C HIS A 36 -1.30 -13.85 -12.22
N ILE A 37 -2.08 -13.77 -11.14
CA ILE A 37 -1.67 -14.29 -9.83
C ILE A 37 -1.48 -15.81 -9.95
N LYS A 38 -0.28 -16.28 -9.65
CA LYS A 38 0.15 -17.70 -9.69
C LYS A 38 0.24 -18.30 -8.29
N SER A 39 -0.17 -19.57 -8.18
CA SER A 39 -0.12 -20.32 -6.92
C SER A 39 1.31 -20.41 -6.41
N ASP A 40 1.46 -20.39 -5.08
CA ASP A 40 2.75 -20.54 -4.38
C ASP A 40 3.79 -19.45 -4.66
N GLN A 41 3.42 -18.37 -5.35
CA GLN A 41 4.28 -17.22 -5.59
C GLN A 41 3.83 -16.03 -4.77
N ILE A 42 4.80 -15.26 -4.29
CA ILE A 42 4.56 -13.97 -3.63
C ILE A 42 4.26 -12.94 -4.71
N HIS A 43 3.05 -12.36 -4.67
CA HIS A 43 2.61 -11.32 -5.59
C HIS A 43 2.73 -9.95 -4.96
N LYS A 44 3.38 -9.03 -5.67
CA LYS A 44 3.61 -7.65 -5.25
C LYS A 44 3.03 -6.70 -6.30
N PRO A 45 1.72 -6.42 -6.28
CA PRO A 45 1.06 -5.63 -7.33
C PRO A 45 1.41 -4.13 -7.31
N GLY A 46 2.44 -3.69 -6.59
CA GLY A 46 2.61 -2.28 -6.23
C GLY A 46 1.69 -1.94 -5.06
N LEU A 47 1.10 -0.75 -5.04
CA LEU A 47 0.14 -0.33 -4.00
C LEU A 47 0.79 -0.20 -2.62
N PHE A 48 1.93 0.48 -2.57
CA PHE A 48 2.58 0.87 -1.32
C PHE A 48 2.84 -0.34 -0.40
N GLY A 49 3.31 -1.45 -0.99
CA GLY A 49 3.78 -2.61 -0.26
C GLY A 49 2.77 -3.74 -0.06
N LEU A 50 1.62 -3.74 -0.76
CA LEU A 50 0.72 -4.90 -0.73
C LEU A 50 1.47 -6.17 -1.15
N ILE A 51 1.29 -7.23 -0.37
CA ILE A 51 1.75 -8.59 -0.68
C ILE A 51 0.57 -9.56 -0.61
N LEU A 52 0.40 -10.35 -1.66
CA LEU A 52 -0.58 -11.43 -1.73
C LEU A 52 0.09 -12.77 -1.97
N ILE A 53 -0.45 -13.82 -1.37
CA ILE A 53 -0.07 -15.18 -1.71
C ILE A 53 -1.24 -16.12 -1.49
N TYR A 54 -1.44 -17.01 -2.44
CA TYR A 54 -2.37 -18.13 -2.31
C TYR A 54 -1.64 -19.43 -2.59
N ILE A 55 -2.05 -20.48 -1.90
CA ILE A 55 -1.47 -21.81 -2.00
C ILE A 55 -2.60 -22.86 -2.04
N PRO A 56 -2.38 -24.03 -2.66
CA PRO A 56 -3.35 -25.11 -2.62
C PRO A 56 -3.58 -25.57 -1.18
N ILE A 57 -4.78 -26.08 -0.90
CA ILE A 57 -5.07 -26.70 0.39
C ILE A 57 -4.07 -27.83 0.65
N ILE A 58 -3.42 -27.78 1.81
CA ILE A 58 -2.50 -28.82 2.27
C ILE A 58 -3.22 -30.15 2.41
N ASN A 59 -2.50 -31.27 2.26
CA ASN A 59 -3.10 -32.60 2.35
C ASN A 59 -3.22 -33.12 3.79
N ASP A 60 -2.30 -32.72 4.66
CA ASP A 60 -2.25 -33.12 6.07
C ASP A 60 -2.24 -31.89 7.00
N LEU A 61 -2.13 -32.11 8.32
CA LEU A 61 -2.07 -31.04 9.32
C LEU A 61 -0.65 -30.73 9.80
N GLN A 62 0.37 -31.16 9.06
CA GLN A 62 1.74 -30.75 9.34
C GLN A 62 1.86 -29.23 9.17
N GLY A 63 2.66 -28.58 10.02
CA GLY A 63 2.78 -27.12 10.04
C GLY A 63 1.92 -26.44 11.10
N SER A 64 1.04 -27.15 11.82
CA SER A 64 0.23 -26.56 12.90
C SER A 64 1.04 -25.92 14.04
N GLN A 65 2.33 -26.25 14.17
CA GLN A 65 3.27 -25.60 15.10
C GLN A 65 3.44 -24.10 14.85
N ILE A 66 3.11 -23.61 13.66
CA ILE A 66 3.21 -22.19 13.32
C ILE A 66 2.06 -21.33 13.86
N LEU A 67 0.99 -21.97 14.35
CA LEU A 67 -0.19 -21.27 14.83
C LEU A 67 0.12 -20.53 16.14
N SER A 68 -0.44 -19.33 16.30
CA SER A 68 -0.43 -18.61 17.57
C SER A 68 -1.21 -19.38 18.64
N THR A 69 -1.04 -19.00 19.92
CA THR A 69 -1.78 -19.60 21.03
C THR A 69 -3.30 -19.50 20.84
N GLU A 70 -3.78 -18.37 20.32
CA GLU A 70 -5.21 -18.20 20.03
C GLU A 70 -5.66 -19.01 18.81
N ASP A 71 -4.85 -19.05 17.76
CA ASP A 71 -5.14 -19.88 16.59
C ASP A 71 -5.19 -21.37 16.95
N LYS A 72 -4.32 -21.87 17.84
CA LYS A 72 -4.39 -23.25 18.36
C LYS A 72 -5.73 -23.54 19.06
N LYS A 73 -6.22 -22.60 19.86
CA LYS A 73 -7.55 -22.71 20.53
C LYS A 73 -8.71 -22.70 19.54
N ARG A 74 -8.61 -21.97 18.44
CA ARG A 74 -9.62 -21.97 17.36
C ARG A 74 -9.53 -23.26 16.54
N PHE A 75 -8.32 -23.68 16.23
CA PHE A 75 -8.01 -24.86 15.44
C PHE A 75 -8.56 -26.14 16.05
N SER A 76 -8.44 -26.30 17.38
CA SER A 76 -8.98 -27.46 18.09
C SER A 76 -10.51 -27.55 18.10
N LYS A 77 -11.22 -26.44 17.84
CA LYS A 77 -12.70 -26.41 17.81
C LYS A 77 -13.29 -26.86 16.47
N PHE A 78 -12.48 -26.99 15.41
CA PHE A 78 -12.99 -27.46 14.13
C PHE A 78 -13.30 -28.96 14.18
N LYS A 79 -14.54 -29.32 13.85
CA LYS A 79 -15.01 -30.71 13.84
C LYS A 79 -14.50 -31.53 12.67
N THR A 80 -14.17 -30.90 11.55
CA THR A 80 -13.77 -31.60 10.32
C THR A 80 -12.33 -31.29 9.96
N GLU A 81 -11.65 -32.30 9.43
CA GLU A 81 -10.27 -32.17 8.94
C GLU A 81 -10.18 -31.18 7.79
N GLN A 82 -11.19 -31.11 6.92
CA GLN A 82 -11.24 -30.12 5.84
C GLN A 82 -11.16 -28.67 6.37
N LYS A 83 -11.95 -28.32 7.39
CA LYS A 83 -11.91 -26.97 7.99
C LYS A 83 -10.58 -26.69 8.66
N LYS A 84 -9.96 -27.70 9.29
CA LYS A 84 -8.61 -27.57 9.85
C LYS A 84 -7.58 -27.29 8.76
N ARG A 85 -7.61 -28.03 7.64
CA ARG A 85 -6.71 -27.81 6.50
C ARG A 85 -6.90 -26.43 5.89
N GLU A 86 -8.14 -26.01 5.65
CA GLU A 86 -8.46 -24.65 5.19
C GLU A 86 -7.92 -23.56 6.11
N PHE A 87 -8.18 -23.69 7.41
CA PHE A 87 -7.68 -22.77 8.41
C PHE A 87 -6.16 -22.70 8.39
N LEU A 88 -5.48 -23.84 8.47
CA LEU A 88 -4.02 -23.93 8.54
C LEU A 88 -3.36 -23.44 7.24
N THR A 89 -3.93 -23.77 6.07
CA THR A 89 -3.42 -23.34 4.76
C THR A 89 -3.35 -21.82 4.66
N ALA A 90 -4.39 -21.09 5.08
CA ALA A 90 -4.35 -19.63 5.07
C ALA A 90 -3.25 -19.06 5.98
N ARG A 91 -2.90 -19.74 7.09
CA ARG A 91 -1.79 -19.32 7.96
C ARG A 91 -0.45 -19.65 7.34
N ILE A 92 -0.30 -20.83 6.72
CA ILE A 92 0.91 -21.16 5.97
C ILE A 92 1.15 -20.13 4.87
N ALA A 93 0.10 -19.72 4.14
CA ALA A 93 0.18 -18.65 3.15
C ALA A 93 0.71 -17.35 3.78
N LEU A 94 0.16 -16.91 4.92
CA LEU A 94 0.66 -15.73 5.63
C LEU A 94 2.13 -15.88 6.06
N ASN A 95 2.54 -17.05 6.54
CA ASN A 95 3.92 -17.31 6.96
C ASN A 95 4.93 -17.40 5.81
N LYS A 96 4.46 -17.61 4.57
CA LYS A 96 5.29 -17.49 3.38
C LYS A 96 5.61 -16.01 3.07
N ILE A 97 4.77 -15.06 3.48
CA ILE A 97 5.07 -13.62 3.39
C ILE A 97 6.21 -13.27 4.35
N ASP A 98 6.09 -13.72 5.60
CA ASP A 98 7.16 -13.57 6.59
C ASP A 98 7.12 -14.67 7.65
N LYS A 99 8.28 -15.22 7.94
CA LYS A 99 8.42 -16.32 8.89
C LYS A 99 8.03 -15.85 10.29
N GLY A 100 6.92 -16.39 10.80
CA GLY A 100 6.45 -16.15 12.17
C GLY A 100 5.27 -15.19 12.28
N PHE A 101 4.78 -14.64 11.17
CA PHE A 101 3.54 -13.85 11.17
C PHE A 101 2.36 -14.60 11.78
N SER A 102 2.17 -15.89 11.44
CA SER A 102 1.09 -16.70 12.00
C SER A 102 1.17 -16.85 13.53
N GLN A 103 2.38 -16.86 14.10
CA GLN A 103 2.58 -16.95 15.55
C GLN A 103 2.23 -15.63 16.26
N LYS A 104 2.25 -14.52 15.51
CA LYS A 104 1.94 -13.16 15.98
C LYS A 104 0.47 -12.79 15.79
N ILE A 105 -0.38 -13.69 15.28
CA ILE A 105 -1.82 -13.44 15.15
C ILE A 105 -2.48 -13.34 16.54
N SER A 106 -3.25 -12.26 16.70
CA SER A 106 -4.21 -12.00 17.79
C SER A 106 -5.60 -11.74 17.19
N TYR A 107 -6.64 -11.60 18.02
CA TYR A 107 -8.03 -11.43 17.55
C TYR A 107 -8.79 -10.29 18.21
N LYS A 108 -9.49 -9.51 17.38
CA LYS A 108 -10.56 -8.59 17.80
C LYS A 108 -11.89 -9.21 17.40
N GLY A 109 -12.53 -9.93 18.33
CA GLY A 109 -13.70 -10.76 18.02
C GLY A 109 -13.35 -11.94 17.11
N GLN A 110 -13.78 -11.89 15.84
CA GLN A 110 -13.45 -12.92 14.85
C GLN A 110 -12.34 -12.50 13.87
N ARG A 111 -11.93 -11.24 13.90
CA ARG A 111 -10.95 -10.68 12.97
C ARG A 111 -9.52 -10.93 13.45
N PRO A 112 -8.65 -11.57 12.65
CA PRO A 112 -7.23 -11.69 12.97
C PRO A 112 -6.50 -10.37 12.71
N PHE A 113 -5.54 -10.04 13.57
CA PHE A 113 -4.58 -8.94 13.37
C PHE A 113 -3.19 -9.35 13.89
N LEU A 114 -2.13 -8.68 13.44
CA LEU A 114 -0.77 -8.92 13.95
C LEU A 114 -0.55 -8.09 15.21
N LYS A 115 0.10 -8.67 16.23
CA LYS A 115 0.37 -8.01 17.55
C LYS A 115 1.13 -6.68 17.48
N ASN A 116 1.75 -6.32 16.36
CA ASN A 116 2.39 -5.02 16.20
C ASN A 116 1.39 -3.90 15.86
N GLU A 117 0.13 -4.24 15.55
CA GLU A 117 -1.02 -3.37 15.28
C GLU A 117 -0.89 -2.37 14.13
N ILE A 118 0.30 -2.28 13.53
CA ILE A 118 0.60 -1.44 12.37
C ILE A 118 0.33 -2.22 11.08
N ASP A 119 0.75 -3.48 11.03
CA ASP A 119 0.60 -4.31 9.85
C ASP A 119 -0.86 -4.79 9.72
N HIS A 120 -1.39 -4.71 8.51
CA HIS A 120 -2.73 -5.19 8.20
C HIS A 120 -2.65 -6.53 7.49
N ILE A 121 -3.46 -7.49 7.96
CA ILE A 121 -3.60 -8.81 7.33
C ILE A 121 -5.06 -9.11 7.02
N SER A 122 -5.27 -9.90 5.97
CA SER A 122 -6.55 -10.57 5.72
C SER A 122 -6.31 -11.99 5.24
N LEU A 123 -7.13 -12.92 5.72
CA LEU A 123 -7.05 -14.34 5.40
C LEU A 123 -8.38 -14.78 4.79
N SER A 124 -8.34 -15.57 3.72
CA SER A 124 -9.51 -16.25 3.19
C SER A 124 -9.15 -17.67 2.72
N HIS A 125 -10.15 -18.47 2.39
CA HIS A 125 -9.97 -19.82 1.90
C HIS A 125 -11.18 -20.26 1.08
N SER A 126 -10.94 -21.19 0.18
CA SER A 126 -11.95 -22.03 -0.46
C SER A 126 -11.64 -23.50 -0.18
N ASN A 127 -12.43 -24.41 -0.72
CA ASN A 127 -12.17 -25.85 -0.59
C ASN A 127 -10.85 -26.29 -1.26
N SER A 128 -10.30 -25.46 -2.17
CA SER A 128 -9.13 -25.79 -2.98
C SER A 128 -7.90 -24.94 -2.66
N PHE A 129 -8.06 -23.74 -2.10
CA PHE A 129 -6.96 -22.82 -1.84
C PHE A 129 -7.09 -22.09 -0.50
N GLY A 130 -5.97 -21.79 0.14
CA GLY A 130 -5.88 -20.78 1.21
C GLY A 130 -5.14 -19.54 0.70
N ILE A 131 -5.57 -18.35 1.13
CA ILE A 131 -5.02 -17.08 0.66
C ILE A 131 -4.77 -16.12 1.83
N ALA A 132 -3.68 -15.37 1.73
CA ALA A 132 -3.31 -14.32 2.65
C ALA A 132 -2.95 -13.02 1.90
N ALA A 133 -3.38 -11.90 2.47
CA ALA A 133 -2.96 -10.56 2.11
C ALA A 133 -2.27 -9.91 3.31
N TRP A 134 -1.21 -9.15 3.04
CA TRP A 134 -0.51 -8.33 4.02
C TRP A 134 -0.21 -6.95 3.42
N HIS A 135 -0.39 -5.91 4.20
CA HIS A 135 -0.02 -4.55 3.85
C HIS A 135 0.63 -3.86 5.06
N PRO A 136 1.74 -3.10 4.89
CA PRO A 136 2.47 -2.52 6.01
C PRO A 136 1.71 -1.39 6.74
N THR A 137 0.85 -0.63 6.06
CA THR A 137 0.21 0.56 6.64
C THR A 137 -1.28 0.76 6.37
N LEU A 138 -1.88 0.04 5.41
CA LEU A 138 -3.26 0.28 4.97
C LEU A 138 -4.14 -0.94 5.25
N PRO A 139 -5.38 -0.72 5.74
CA PRO A 139 -6.37 -1.78 5.87
C PRO A 139 -6.59 -2.51 4.55
N VAL A 140 -6.42 -3.84 4.61
CA VAL A 140 -6.58 -4.75 3.48
C VAL A 140 -7.58 -5.84 3.82
N GLY A 141 -8.36 -6.24 2.81
CA GLY A 141 -9.25 -7.39 2.84
C GLY A 141 -9.05 -8.23 1.60
N ILE A 142 -9.10 -9.55 1.75
CA ILE A 142 -8.98 -10.49 0.63
C ILE A 142 -10.03 -11.58 0.72
N ASP A 143 -10.45 -12.01 -0.45
CA ASP A 143 -11.38 -13.09 -0.62
C ASP A 143 -11.04 -13.97 -1.83
N ILE A 144 -11.47 -15.23 -1.76
CA ILE A 144 -11.30 -16.19 -2.84
C ILE A 144 -12.61 -16.93 -3.07
N GLU A 145 -13.17 -16.74 -4.26
CA GLU A 145 -14.47 -17.30 -4.61
C GLU A 145 -14.32 -18.36 -5.68
N SER A 146 -15.16 -19.39 -5.64
CA SER A 146 -15.33 -20.37 -6.71
C SER A 146 -16.56 -20.03 -7.55
N ASP A 147 -16.68 -20.58 -8.76
CA ASP A 147 -17.90 -20.38 -9.55
C ASP A 147 -19.09 -21.08 -8.89
N ARG A 148 -20.18 -20.34 -8.63
CA ARG A 148 -21.33 -20.79 -7.85
C ARG A 148 -22.62 -20.15 -8.37
N ASP A 149 -23.60 -20.96 -8.75
CA ASP A 149 -24.87 -20.46 -9.28
C ASP A 149 -25.76 -19.81 -8.21
N GLN A 150 -25.49 -20.05 -6.93
CA GLN A 150 -26.28 -19.53 -5.81
C GLN A 150 -26.25 -18.00 -5.72
N PHE A 151 -25.23 -17.31 -6.28
CA PHE A 151 -25.13 -15.85 -6.20
C PHE A 151 -26.36 -15.13 -6.77
N LYS A 152 -26.99 -15.67 -7.81
CA LYS A 152 -28.21 -15.08 -8.38
C LYS A 152 -29.37 -15.11 -7.37
N LYS A 153 -29.46 -16.16 -6.55
CA LYS A 153 -30.55 -16.33 -5.56
C LYS A 153 -30.39 -15.40 -4.35
N VAL A 154 -29.15 -15.07 -3.99
CA VAL A 154 -28.84 -14.26 -2.80
C VAL A 154 -28.40 -12.83 -3.11
N SER A 155 -28.40 -12.42 -4.39
CA SER A 155 -28.01 -11.08 -4.88
C SER A 155 -28.60 -9.94 -4.06
N LYS A 156 -29.90 -10.00 -3.77
CA LYS A 156 -30.63 -8.99 -2.98
C LYS A 156 -30.11 -8.80 -1.55
N LYS A 157 -29.35 -9.76 -1.01
CA LYS A 157 -28.75 -9.66 0.34
C LYS A 157 -27.50 -8.79 0.37
N PHE A 158 -26.79 -8.66 -0.75
CA PHE A 158 -25.49 -7.97 -0.79
C PHE A 158 -25.36 -6.90 -1.88
N LEU A 159 -26.30 -6.84 -2.83
CA LEU A 159 -26.36 -5.82 -3.87
C LEU A 159 -27.54 -4.89 -3.63
N SER A 160 -27.32 -3.61 -3.87
CA SER A 160 -28.38 -2.62 -4.00
C SER A 160 -29.21 -2.86 -5.27
N PRO A 161 -30.45 -2.35 -5.34
CA PRO A 161 -31.26 -2.43 -6.57
C PRO A 161 -30.56 -1.87 -7.81
N ASN A 162 -29.81 -0.77 -7.66
CA ASN A 162 -29.04 -0.16 -8.75
C ASN A 162 -27.91 -1.08 -9.24
N GLU A 163 -27.14 -1.67 -8.31
CA GLU A 163 -26.08 -2.62 -8.67
C GLU A 163 -26.66 -3.86 -9.37
N ILE A 164 -27.81 -4.39 -8.90
CA ILE A 164 -28.50 -5.51 -9.55
C ILE A 164 -28.84 -5.16 -11.00
N ASN A 165 -29.49 -4.02 -11.23
CA ASN A 165 -29.89 -3.61 -12.58
C ASN A 165 -28.67 -3.46 -13.52
N LYS A 166 -27.59 -2.81 -13.04
CA LYS A 166 -26.35 -2.68 -13.81
C LYS A 166 -25.69 -4.03 -14.11
N ILE A 167 -25.71 -4.95 -13.16
CA ILE A 167 -25.14 -6.29 -13.31
C ILE A 167 -25.93 -7.16 -14.27
N GLU A 168 -27.27 -7.14 -14.22
CA GLU A 168 -28.10 -7.93 -15.16
C GLU A 168 -27.98 -7.43 -16.60
N SER A 169 -27.72 -6.13 -16.80
CA SER A 169 -27.43 -5.55 -18.12
C SER A 169 -25.97 -5.71 -18.58
N SER A 170 -25.11 -6.34 -17.78
CA SER A 170 -23.71 -6.57 -18.12
C SER A 170 -23.55 -7.65 -19.19
N PRO A 171 -22.51 -7.58 -20.06
CA PRO A 171 -22.18 -8.69 -20.97
C PRO A 171 -21.79 -9.98 -20.23
N ASN A 172 -21.41 -9.90 -18.95
CA ASN A 172 -21.13 -11.09 -18.14
C ASN A 172 -21.69 -10.97 -16.71
N PRO A 173 -23.02 -11.17 -16.53
CA PRO A 173 -23.67 -11.01 -15.23
C PRO A 173 -23.18 -12.00 -14.17
N LYS A 174 -22.79 -13.22 -14.59
CA LYS A 174 -22.28 -14.26 -13.68
C LYS A 174 -20.97 -13.83 -13.03
N LEU A 175 -20.01 -13.40 -13.85
CA LEU A 175 -18.74 -12.85 -13.38
C LEU A 175 -18.97 -11.61 -12.51
N ALA A 176 -19.80 -10.67 -12.98
CA ALA A 176 -20.07 -9.44 -12.26
C ALA A 176 -20.64 -9.69 -10.85
N ARG A 177 -21.60 -10.62 -10.69
CA ARG A 177 -22.12 -11.00 -9.36
C ARG A 177 -21.06 -11.60 -8.45
N ARG A 178 -20.22 -12.47 -9.00
CA ARG A 178 -19.15 -13.14 -8.24
C ARG A 178 -18.09 -12.15 -7.75
N ILE A 179 -17.63 -11.26 -8.63
CA ILE A 179 -16.68 -10.21 -8.24
C ILE A 179 -17.32 -9.24 -7.26
N ALA A 180 -18.59 -8.86 -7.45
CA ALA A 180 -19.27 -7.99 -6.52
C ALA A 180 -19.39 -8.61 -5.13
N TRP A 181 -19.70 -9.90 -5.02
CA TRP A 181 -19.69 -10.61 -3.73
C TRP A 181 -18.30 -10.57 -3.07
N GLY A 182 -17.25 -11.00 -3.78
CA GLY A 182 -15.89 -11.00 -3.23
C GLY A 182 -15.40 -9.58 -2.89
N ALA A 183 -15.85 -8.56 -3.61
CA ALA A 183 -15.55 -7.16 -3.34
C ALA A 183 -16.19 -6.72 -2.01
N LYS A 184 -17.48 -7.02 -1.79
CA LYS A 184 -18.19 -6.66 -0.56
C LYS A 184 -17.59 -7.38 0.65
N GLU A 185 -17.28 -8.68 0.53
CA GLU A 185 -16.58 -9.46 1.57
C GLU A 185 -15.20 -8.87 1.88
N SER A 186 -14.41 -8.56 0.86
CA SER A 186 -13.07 -7.97 1.03
C SER A 186 -13.14 -6.58 1.69
N ILE A 187 -14.08 -5.73 1.26
CA ILE A 187 -14.28 -4.41 1.87
C ILE A 187 -14.73 -4.56 3.32
N PHE A 188 -15.66 -5.46 3.62
CA PHE A 188 -16.11 -5.72 4.98
C PHE A 188 -14.95 -6.16 5.90
N LYS A 189 -14.09 -7.06 5.40
CA LYS A 189 -12.87 -7.48 6.12
C LYS A 189 -11.89 -6.33 6.33
N ALA A 190 -11.71 -5.45 5.35
CA ALA A 190 -10.82 -4.30 5.46
C ALA A 190 -11.36 -3.26 6.46
N ALA A 191 -12.64 -2.91 6.37
CA ALA A 191 -13.26 -1.75 7.01
C ALA A 191 -13.31 -1.75 8.55
N ASP A 192 -13.25 -2.92 9.19
CA ASP A 192 -13.41 -3.09 10.66
C ASP A 192 -14.74 -2.61 11.25
N GLN A 193 -15.80 -2.51 10.46
CA GLN A 193 -17.08 -1.97 10.93
C GLN A 193 -18.15 -3.05 10.97
N LYS A 194 -18.47 -3.53 12.18
CA LYS A 194 -19.40 -4.65 12.42
C LYS A 194 -20.83 -4.41 11.91
N SER A 195 -21.26 -3.16 11.81
CA SER A 195 -22.62 -2.79 11.43
C SER A 195 -22.83 -2.59 9.93
N LEU A 196 -21.79 -2.78 9.09
CA LEU A 196 -21.91 -2.55 7.65
C LEU A 196 -22.86 -3.56 7.00
N SER A 197 -23.96 -3.04 6.47
CA SER A 197 -24.84 -3.74 5.54
C SER A 197 -24.22 -3.77 4.14
N PHE A 198 -24.06 -4.95 3.56
CA PHE A 198 -23.41 -5.10 2.25
C PHE A 198 -24.17 -4.39 1.13
N SER A 199 -25.51 -4.48 1.13
CA SER A 199 -26.35 -3.92 0.07
C SER A 199 -26.66 -2.44 0.24
N LYS A 200 -26.51 -1.90 1.45
CA LYS A 200 -26.87 -0.51 1.77
C LYS A 200 -25.66 0.39 2.00
N ASP A 201 -24.63 -0.15 2.66
CA ASP A 201 -23.57 0.66 3.23
C ASP A 201 -22.26 0.57 2.44
N ILE A 202 -22.16 -0.38 1.51
CA ILE A 202 -21.05 -0.53 0.58
C ILE A 202 -21.62 -0.29 -0.82
N GLN A 203 -21.02 0.60 -1.60
CA GLN A 203 -21.42 0.93 -2.97
C GLN A 203 -20.26 0.65 -3.92
N LEU A 204 -20.49 -0.20 -4.93
CA LEU A 204 -19.51 -0.46 -5.98
C LEU A 204 -19.70 0.52 -7.15
N GLU A 205 -18.64 1.24 -7.51
CA GLU A 205 -18.63 2.17 -8.67
C GLU A 205 -18.19 1.49 -9.97
N PHE A 206 -18.24 0.16 -10.02
CA PHE A 206 -17.78 -0.62 -11.17
C PHE A 206 -18.66 -1.85 -11.40
N ILE A 207 -18.59 -2.37 -12.62
CA ILE A 207 -19.15 -3.66 -13.01
C ILE A 207 -18.04 -4.47 -13.67
N ALA A 208 -17.72 -5.64 -13.10
CA ALA A 208 -16.67 -6.49 -13.64
C ALA A 208 -17.14 -7.15 -14.95
N THR A 209 -16.53 -6.76 -16.07
CA THR A 209 -16.79 -7.32 -17.40
C THR A 209 -15.66 -8.22 -17.90
N LYS A 210 -14.49 -8.15 -17.26
CA LYS A 210 -13.27 -8.90 -17.61
C LYS A 210 -12.81 -9.74 -16.44
N ILE A 211 -12.08 -10.82 -16.74
CA ILE A 211 -11.54 -11.78 -15.76
C ILE A 211 -10.51 -11.18 -14.80
N GLU A 212 -10.01 -10.00 -15.12
CA GLU A 212 -9.09 -9.21 -14.32
C GLU A 212 -9.46 -7.74 -14.43
N GLY A 213 -9.18 -6.97 -13.38
CA GLY A 213 -9.44 -5.55 -13.40
C GLY A 213 -9.32 -4.90 -12.04
N LYS A 214 -9.67 -3.61 -12.04
CA LYS A 214 -9.75 -2.78 -10.85
C LYS A 214 -11.00 -1.93 -10.86
N GLY A 215 -11.47 -1.56 -9.68
CA GLY A 215 -12.63 -0.70 -9.50
C GLY A 215 -12.59 0.00 -8.14
N VAL A 216 -13.42 1.02 -7.98
CA VAL A 216 -13.51 1.78 -6.73
C VAL A 216 -14.83 1.45 -6.04
N ALA A 217 -14.79 1.38 -4.71
CA ALA A 217 -15.98 1.24 -3.89
C ALA A 217 -15.97 2.29 -2.78
N ASN A 218 -17.16 2.75 -2.42
CA ASN A 218 -17.39 3.70 -1.34
C ASN A 218 -18.14 2.98 -0.21
N ILE A 219 -17.86 3.35 1.04
CA ILE A 219 -18.72 2.97 2.16
C ILE A 219 -19.29 4.21 2.85
N ILE A 220 -20.34 4.02 3.64
CA ILE A 220 -20.90 5.07 4.50
C ILE A 220 -19.79 5.65 5.39
N GLY A 221 -19.78 6.98 5.53
CA GLY A 221 -18.72 7.71 6.22
C GLY A 221 -17.58 8.19 5.32
N GLY A 222 -17.70 8.02 3.99
CA GLY A 222 -16.80 8.64 3.00
C GLY A 222 -15.46 7.92 2.80
N ARG A 223 -15.29 6.72 3.39
CA ARG A 223 -14.10 5.89 3.16
C ARG A 223 -14.19 5.23 1.79
N GLN A 224 -13.07 5.23 1.07
CA GLN A 224 -12.97 4.65 -0.26
C GLN A 224 -12.04 3.45 -0.27
N TYR A 225 -12.36 2.47 -1.11
CA TYR A 225 -11.56 1.27 -1.31
C TYR A 225 -11.27 1.10 -2.79
N VAL A 226 -10.07 0.61 -3.09
CA VAL A 226 -9.77 0.10 -4.43
C VAL A 226 -9.83 -1.41 -4.38
N VAL A 227 -10.63 -1.96 -5.30
CA VAL A 227 -10.88 -3.38 -5.44
C VAL A 227 -10.17 -3.87 -6.68
N TYR A 228 -9.34 -4.88 -6.52
CA TYR A 228 -8.69 -5.61 -7.61
C TYR A 228 -9.22 -7.02 -7.66
N TRP A 229 -9.34 -7.56 -8.87
CA TRP A 229 -9.66 -8.97 -9.06
C TRP A 229 -8.82 -9.62 -10.15
N SER A 230 -8.62 -10.92 -9.99
CA SER A 230 -8.00 -11.78 -11.00
C SER A 230 -8.58 -13.18 -10.90
N LEU A 231 -9.01 -13.73 -12.03
CA LEU A 231 -9.44 -15.12 -12.13
C LEU A 231 -8.28 -16.00 -12.58
N PHE A 232 -8.26 -17.22 -12.05
CA PHE A 232 -7.33 -18.27 -12.45
C PHE A 232 -8.03 -19.62 -12.45
N LYS A 233 -7.44 -20.60 -13.14
CA LYS A 233 -7.93 -21.98 -13.17
C LYS A 233 -7.08 -22.90 -12.32
N ASP A 234 -7.71 -23.83 -11.61
CA ASP A 234 -7.01 -24.92 -10.95
C ASP A 234 -6.62 -26.04 -11.94
N SER A 235 -5.93 -27.08 -11.46
CA SER A 235 -5.50 -28.22 -12.28
C SER A 235 -6.67 -29.00 -12.91
N ARG A 236 -7.88 -28.87 -12.37
CA ARG A 236 -9.12 -29.46 -12.88
C ARG A 236 -9.89 -28.49 -13.78
N LYS A 237 -9.30 -27.35 -14.13
CA LYS A 237 -9.88 -26.28 -14.96
C LYS A 237 -11.08 -25.56 -14.32
N ASN A 238 -11.27 -25.67 -13.00
CA ASN A 238 -12.30 -24.88 -12.33
C ASN A 238 -11.81 -23.44 -12.14
N ASP A 239 -12.71 -22.48 -12.36
CA ASP A 239 -12.41 -21.07 -12.17
C ASP A 239 -12.46 -20.67 -10.69
N HIS A 240 -11.43 -19.94 -10.26
CA HIS A 240 -11.30 -19.29 -8.96
C HIS A 240 -11.09 -17.79 -9.17
N ALA A 241 -11.62 -16.95 -8.28
CA ALA A 241 -11.51 -15.50 -8.36
C ALA A 241 -10.90 -14.99 -7.07
N ILE A 242 -9.73 -14.35 -7.15
CA ILE A 242 -9.15 -13.61 -6.05
C ILE A 242 -9.68 -12.19 -6.14
N VAL A 243 -10.25 -11.70 -5.05
CA VAL A 243 -10.70 -10.31 -4.93
C VAL A 243 -10.01 -9.69 -3.72
N CYS A 244 -9.38 -8.55 -3.90
CA CYS A 244 -8.65 -7.83 -2.85
C CYS A 244 -9.14 -6.39 -2.79
N ALA A 245 -9.45 -5.91 -1.59
CA ALA A 245 -9.81 -4.53 -1.33
C ALA A 245 -8.75 -3.89 -0.43
N ILE A 246 -8.28 -2.70 -0.81
CA ILE A 246 -7.37 -1.88 0.01
C ILE A 246 -8.06 -0.55 0.25
N GLU A 247 -8.04 -0.07 1.50
CA GLU A 247 -8.54 1.25 1.82
C GLU A 247 -7.61 2.33 1.24
N LYS A 248 -8.20 3.31 0.55
CA LYS A 248 -7.46 4.52 0.14
C LYS A 248 -7.19 5.38 1.38
N PRO A 249 -5.94 5.79 1.64
CA PRO A 249 -5.67 6.74 2.69
C PRO A 249 -6.33 8.08 2.37
N LYS A 250 -6.78 8.81 3.40
CA LYS A 250 -7.24 10.20 3.24
C LYS A 250 -6.16 11.10 2.65
N SER A 251 -4.91 10.84 3.05
CA SER A 251 -3.74 11.55 2.58
C SER A 251 -2.59 10.56 2.37
N LEU A 252 -2.15 10.43 1.13
CA LEU A 252 -1.00 9.60 0.77
C LEU A 252 0.29 10.34 1.12
N ARG A 253 1.08 9.73 1.99
CA ARG A 253 2.31 10.33 2.55
C ARG A 253 3.54 9.71 1.91
N ILE A 254 4.30 10.52 1.17
CA ILE A 254 5.51 10.10 0.46
C ILE A 254 6.71 10.86 1.01
N VAL A 255 7.68 10.15 1.57
CA VAL A 255 8.88 10.76 2.16
C VAL A 255 10.02 10.74 1.17
N LEU A 256 10.69 11.87 1.01
CA LEU A 256 11.99 11.95 0.36
C LEU A 256 13.06 11.80 1.43
N THR A 257 13.87 10.76 1.32
CA THR A 257 14.86 10.41 2.33
C THR A 257 16.20 10.07 1.68
N GLY A 258 17.25 9.96 2.50
CA GLY A 258 18.58 9.63 2.04
C GLY A 258 19.65 10.62 2.50
N PRO A 259 20.93 10.35 2.17
CA PRO A 259 22.08 11.10 2.65
C PRO A 259 22.03 12.60 2.31
N GLU A 260 22.91 13.35 2.93
CA GLU A 260 23.16 14.76 2.63
C GLU A 260 23.52 14.94 1.14
N SER A 261 23.17 16.10 0.58
CA SER A 261 23.43 16.43 -0.85
C SER A 261 22.94 15.36 -1.84
N SER A 262 21.75 14.79 -1.60
CA SER A 262 21.10 13.82 -2.51
C SER A 262 19.92 14.41 -3.31
N GLY A 263 19.67 15.72 -3.20
CA GLY A 263 18.63 16.42 -3.96
C GLY A 263 17.20 16.24 -3.43
N LYS A 264 17.02 15.84 -2.17
CA LYS A 264 15.70 15.64 -1.53
C LYS A 264 14.81 16.88 -1.64
N THR A 265 15.26 18.03 -1.15
CA THR A 265 14.48 19.28 -1.14
C THR A 265 14.08 19.71 -2.56
N GLU A 266 15.01 19.67 -3.51
CA GLU A 266 14.74 20.03 -4.90
C GLU A 266 13.73 19.06 -5.55
N LEU A 267 13.87 17.76 -5.28
CA LEU A 267 12.97 16.74 -5.77
C LEU A 267 11.57 16.87 -5.14
N ALA A 268 11.46 17.16 -3.84
CA ALA A 268 10.19 17.36 -3.14
C ALA A 268 9.42 18.54 -3.75
N ASN A 269 10.12 19.66 -3.98
CA ASN A 269 9.58 20.83 -4.67
C ASN A 269 9.13 20.49 -6.10
N SER A 270 9.94 19.74 -6.84
CA SER A 270 9.64 19.37 -8.23
C SER A 270 8.41 18.45 -8.32
N LEU A 271 8.30 17.47 -7.42
CA LEU A 271 7.14 16.58 -7.31
C LEU A 271 5.88 17.34 -6.89
N SER A 272 6.00 18.25 -5.91
CA SER A 272 4.91 19.13 -5.49
C SER A 272 4.35 19.94 -6.67
N LYS A 273 5.22 20.56 -7.48
CA LYS A 273 4.82 21.28 -8.69
C LYS A 273 4.20 20.38 -9.75
N TYR A 274 4.76 19.20 -9.99
CA TYR A 274 4.27 18.26 -11.00
C TYR A 274 2.87 17.72 -10.65
N PHE A 275 2.69 17.21 -9.43
CA PHE A 275 1.43 16.65 -8.96
C PHE A 275 0.43 17.70 -8.50
N LYS A 276 0.84 18.97 -8.36
CA LYS A 276 0.07 20.07 -7.75
C LYS A 276 -0.40 19.71 -6.34
N MET A 277 0.52 19.15 -5.56
CA MET A 277 0.30 18.64 -4.21
C MET A 277 1.24 19.34 -3.22
N PRO A 278 0.85 19.52 -1.95
CA PRO A 278 1.70 20.17 -0.96
C PRO A 278 2.96 19.35 -0.65
N PHE A 279 4.00 20.03 -0.19
CA PHE A 279 5.13 19.40 0.47
C PHE A 279 5.45 20.09 1.79
N VAL A 280 6.06 19.33 2.71
CA VAL A 280 6.54 19.80 4.00
C VAL A 280 8.07 19.85 3.93
N PRO A 281 8.71 21.02 4.13
CA PRO A 281 10.17 21.14 4.12
C PRO A 281 10.82 20.49 5.34
N GLU A 282 12.14 20.28 5.27
CA GLU A 282 12.96 19.81 6.39
C GLU A 282 13.07 20.88 7.49
N TYR A 283 12.41 20.66 8.63
CA TYR A 283 12.39 21.60 9.76
C TYR A 283 13.76 21.75 10.44
N ALA A 284 14.60 20.71 10.40
CA ALA A 284 15.94 20.74 11.00
C ALA A 284 16.77 21.93 10.50
N ARG A 285 16.67 22.27 9.20
CA ARG A 285 17.36 23.42 8.62
C ARG A 285 16.93 24.74 9.24
N GLU A 286 15.62 24.93 9.41
CA GLU A 286 15.08 26.14 10.04
C GLU A 286 15.55 26.25 11.50
N TYR A 287 15.48 25.14 12.24
CA TYR A 287 15.85 25.08 13.65
C TYR A 287 17.34 25.38 13.87
N LEU A 288 18.23 24.68 13.16
CA LEU A 288 19.68 24.77 13.37
C LEU A 288 20.25 26.11 12.91
N ASN A 289 19.71 26.71 11.85
CA ASN A 289 20.11 28.05 11.43
C ASN A 289 19.79 29.13 12.47
N LYS A 290 18.74 28.95 13.28
CA LYS A 290 18.41 29.86 14.40
C LYS A 290 19.28 29.62 15.64
N LYS A 291 19.86 28.43 15.80
CA LYS A 291 20.59 27.99 17.01
C LYS A 291 22.12 28.10 16.88
N ASN A 292 22.66 28.71 15.82
CA ASN A 292 24.09 28.69 15.49
C ASN A 292 24.66 27.28 15.23
N LYS A 293 23.84 26.36 14.71
CA LYS A 293 24.23 25.06 14.16
C LYS A 293 24.72 23.99 15.14
N GLU A 294 25.09 24.34 16.37
CA GLU A 294 25.36 23.37 17.43
C GLU A 294 24.05 22.77 17.97
N TYR A 295 24.03 21.44 18.15
CA TYR A 295 22.85 20.73 18.62
C TYR A 295 23.21 19.53 19.50
N ASP A 296 22.29 19.18 20.39
CA ASP A 296 22.36 17.99 21.24
C ASP A 296 21.17 17.05 20.98
N LEU A 297 21.09 15.96 21.76
CA LEU A 297 19.99 15.00 21.65
C LEU A 297 18.62 15.61 22.00
N SER A 298 18.57 16.60 22.89
CA SER A 298 17.32 17.31 23.25
C SER A 298 16.79 18.12 22.07
N ASP A 299 17.68 18.63 21.23
CA ASP A 299 17.30 19.36 20.02
C ASP A 299 16.76 18.43 18.95
N LEU A 300 17.35 17.23 18.78
CA LEU A 300 16.78 16.21 17.89
C LEU A 300 15.35 15.82 18.27
N LEU A 301 15.04 15.77 19.57
CA LEU A 301 13.66 15.56 20.05
C LEU A 301 12.73 16.72 19.66
N LYS A 302 13.16 17.97 19.89
CA LYS A 302 12.37 19.17 19.49
C LYS A 302 12.15 19.22 17.98
N ILE A 303 13.16 18.91 17.19
CA ILE A 303 13.09 18.86 15.72
C ILE A 303 12.08 17.80 15.30
N ASN A 304 12.15 16.60 15.86
CA ASN A 304 11.20 15.53 15.55
C ASN A 304 9.75 15.92 15.88
N ASP A 305 9.53 16.49 17.06
CA ASP A 305 8.18 16.87 17.51
C ASP A 305 7.58 17.95 16.61
N ALA A 306 8.38 18.96 16.25
CA ALA A 306 7.96 20.03 15.34
C ALA A 306 7.70 19.50 13.91
N GLN A 307 8.62 18.70 13.35
CA GLN A 307 8.48 18.09 12.03
C GLN A 307 7.19 17.24 11.97
N THR A 308 7.01 16.35 12.96
CA THR A 308 5.84 15.48 13.07
C THR A 308 4.54 16.29 13.17
N LYS A 309 4.54 17.38 13.94
CA LYS A 309 3.35 18.25 14.07
C LYS A 309 2.97 18.87 12.73
N ILE A 310 3.92 19.44 11.98
CA ILE A 310 3.67 20.04 10.67
C ILE A 310 3.18 18.99 9.66
N GLN A 311 3.81 17.82 9.65
CA GLN A 311 3.45 16.70 8.79
C GLN A 311 2.03 16.18 9.05
N LYS A 312 1.59 16.12 10.31
CA LYS A 312 0.24 15.66 10.69
C LYS A 312 -0.87 16.63 10.27
N VAL A 313 -0.62 17.93 10.29
CA VAL A 313 -1.65 18.96 10.03
C VAL A 313 -1.72 19.40 8.57
N THR A 314 -0.72 19.04 7.76
CA THR A 314 -0.72 19.34 6.33
C THR A 314 -1.72 18.43 5.62
N ASP A 315 -2.75 19.03 5.04
CA ASP A 315 -3.83 18.33 4.34
C ASP A 315 -3.57 18.25 2.82
N GLY A 316 -4.14 17.22 2.19
CA GLY A 316 -4.01 16.96 0.77
C GLY A 316 -4.14 15.46 0.46
N GLU A 317 -4.69 15.13 -0.71
CA GLU A 317 -4.84 13.74 -1.18
C GLU A 317 -3.49 13.01 -1.24
N MET A 318 -2.42 13.76 -1.51
CA MET A 318 -1.03 13.31 -1.43
C MET A 318 -0.17 14.45 -0.89
N VAL A 319 0.81 14.13 -0.04
CA VAL A 319 1.74 15.08 0.58
C VAL A 319 3.16 14.53 0.51
N PHE A 320 4.09 15.38 0.06
CA PHE A 320 5.52 15.06 0.04
C PHE A 320 6.21 15.56 1.30
N TRP A 321 6.97 14.72 1.98
CA TRP A 321 7.74 15.10 3.16
C TRP A 321 9.21 15.12 2.82
N ASP A 322 9.85 16.28 2.90
CA ASP A 322 11.30 16.39 2.85
C ASP A 322 11.86 15.94 4.20
N THR A 323 12.27 14.67 4.25
CA THR A 323 12.68 13.93 5.45
C THR A 323 11.57 13.63 6.46
N ASP A 324 11.90 12.77 7.42
CA ASP A 324 11.05 12.37 8.53
C ASP A 324 11.92 11.84 9.70
N ILE A 325 11.29 11.18 10.67
CA ILE A 325 11.95 10.60 11.85
C ILE A 325 13.09 9.62 11.51
N ILE A 326 13.12 8.97 10.34
CA ILE A 326 14.24 8.10 9.97
C ILE A 326 15.54 8.91 9.87
N THR A 327 15.49 10.14 9.34
CA THR A 327 16.66 11.03 9.30
C THR A 327 17.13 11.36 10.71
N ILE A 328 16.21 11.63 11.64
CA ILE A 328 16.55 11.91 13.05
C ILE A 328 17.14 10.67 13.76
N ILE A 329 16.61 9.47 13.51
CA ILE A 329 17.16 8.21 14.04
C ILE A 329 18.61 8.03 13.60
N ILE A 330 18.91 8.31 12.32
CA ILE A 330 20.26 8.19 11.79
C ILE A 330 21.18 9.22 12.44
N TRP A 331 20.81 10.51 12.49
CA TRP A 331 21.65 11.53 13.12
C TRP A 331 21.87 11.31 14.61
N ALA A 332 20.87 10.83 15.34
CA ALA A 332 21.02 10.45 16.74
C ALA A 332 22.08 9.36 16.93
N LYS A 333 22.11 8.37 16.02
CA LYS A 333 23.13 7.33 16.01
C LYS A 333 24.49 7.87 15.58
N GLU A 334 24.56 8.66 14.52
CA GLU A 334 25.81 9.16 13.94
C GLU A 334 26.54 10.14 14.86
N LYS A 335 25.82 11.00 15.59
CA LYS A 335 26.42 12.02 16.47
C LYS A 335 26.54 11.63 17.92
N PHE A 336 25.57 10.85 18.42
CA PHE A 336 25.47 10.58 19.85
C PHE A 336 25.54 9.09 20.17
N ASN A 337 25.75 8.23 19.16
CA ASN A 337 25.81 6.76 19.29
C ASN A 337 24.64 6.19 20.11
N THR A 338 23.45 6.78 19.97
CA THR A 338 22.30 6.46 20.82
C THR A 338 21.16 5.84 20.02
N LYS A 339 20.40 4.98 20.70
CA LYS A 339 19.08 4.50 20.28
C LYS A 339 18.09 5.05 21.28
N ASN A 340 17.06 5.74 20.78
CA ASN A 340 16.05 6.36 21.63
C ASN A 340 14.67 5.78 21.33
N GLU A 341 14.03 5.22 22.35
CA GLU A 341 12.69 4.61 22.24
C GLU A 341 11.63 5.63 21.81
N ILE A 342 11.82 6.91 22.11
CA ILE A 342 10.92 7.99 21.68
C ILE A 342 10.88 8.07 20.15
N PHE A 343 12.01 7.94 19.46
CA PHE A 343 12.07 7.98 18.00
C PHE A 343 11.39 6.75 17.39
N GLU A 344 11.58 5.56 17.98
CA GLU A 344 10.89 4.35 17.52
C GLU A 344 9.37 4.44 17.71
N LYS A 345 8.92 5.03 18.82
CA LYS A 345 7.50 5.32 19.06
C LYS A 345 6.96 6.32 18.04
N SER A 346 7.68 7.41 17.79
CA SER A 346 7.30 8.43 16.82
C SER A 346 7.15 7.85 15.41
N LEU A 347 8.07 6.99 14.97
CA LEU A 347 7.95 6.31 13.68
C LEU A 347 6.71 5.42 13.60
N LYS A 348 6.40 4.65 14.65
CA LYS A 348 5.21 3.79 14.70
C LYS A 348 3.89 4.58 14.64
N GLU A 349 3.85 5.78 15.21
CA GLU A 349 2.65 6.63 15.21
C GLU A 349 2.49 7.43 13.91
N ASN A 350 3.53 7.51 13.09
CA ASN A 350 3.61 8.38 11.91
C ASN A 350 4.08 7.67 10.64
N VAL A 351 3.81 6.37 10.52
CA VAL A 351 4.33 5.55 9.42
C VAL A 351 3.87 6.13 8.06
N PRO A 352 4.81 6.54 7.18
CA PRO A 352 4.48 6.96 5.83
C PRO A 352 4.14 5.78 4.92
N HIS A 353 3.56 6.05 3.76
CA HIS A 353 3.14 4.99 2.84
C HIS A 353 4.26 4.59 1.87
N PHE A 354 5.15 5.52 1.52
CA PHE A 354 6.22 5.29 0.56
C PHE A 354 7.43 6.16 0.81
N TYR A 355 8.61 5.63 0.53
CA TYR A 355 9.85 6.39 0.58
C TYR A 355 10.54 6.44 -0.78
N LEU A 356 10.98 7.63 -1.15
CA LEU A 356 11.91 7.87 -2.24
C LEU A 356 13.31 8.01 -1.63
N LEU A 357 14.08 6.92 -1.68
CA LEU A 357 15.44 6.87 -1.16
C LEU A 357 16.39 7.47 -2.21
N CYS A 358 16.75 8.74 -2.02
CA CYS A 358 17.56 9.52 -2.94
C CYS A 358 19.03 9.12 -2.83
N ASN A 359 19.62 8.69 -3.94
CA ASN A 359 21.02 8.35 -4.00
C ASN A 359 21.91 9.60 -3.97
N PRO A 360 23.15 9.50 -3.44
CA PRO A 360 24.10 10.59 -3.42
C PRO A 360 24.91 10.69 -4.74
N ASP A 361 24.24 10.54 -5.88
CA ASP A 361 24.80 10.62 -7.24
C ASP A 361 24.84 12.06 -7.80
N LEU A 362 24.51 13.04 -6.96
CA LEU A 362 24.78 14.45 -7.18
C LEU A 362 26.14 14.86 -6.60
N ASP A 363 26.70 15.90 -7.21
CA ASP A 363 27.92 16.53 -6.74
C ASP A 363 27.69 17.09 -5.33
N TRP A 364 28.74 17.05 -4.50
CA TRP A 364 28.66 17.65 -3.18
C TRP A 364 28.52 19.17 -3.32
N GLU A 365 27.59 19.73 -2.57
CA GLU A 365 27.44 21.18 -2.46
C GLU A 365 27.80 21.56 -1.02
N GLN A 366 28.65 22.57 -0.88
CA GLN A 366 29.12 23.01 0.42
C GLN A 366 28.01 23.74 1.17
N ASP A 367 27.79 23.39 2.43
CA ASP A 367 26.75 23.94 3.29
C ASP A 367 27.18 23.68 4.74
N ASP A 368 26.99 24.67 5.61
CA ASP A 368 27.54 24.66 6.97
C ASP A 368 26.89 23.63 7.90
N LEU A 369 25.73 23.08 7.53
CA LEU A 369 25.06 22.01 8.27
C LEU A 369 25.46 20.63 7.76
N ARG A 370 26.28 20.55 6.71
CA ARG A 370 26.62 19.27 6.08
C ARG A 370 27.89 18.66 6.64
N GLU A 371 27.81 17.39 7.07
CA GLU A 371 28.84 16.83 7.93
C GLU A 371 29.62 15.66 7.30
N ASN A 372 29.07 14.97 6.29
CA ASN A 372 29.67 13.74 5.75
C ASN A 372 29.92 13.76 4.22
N PRO A 373 30.85 14.60 3.71
CA PRO A 373 31.11 14.72 2.27
C PRO A 373 31.56 13.41 1.59
N ASN A 374 32.38 12.62 2.29
CA ASN A 374 33.08 11.47 1.69
C ASN A 374 32.42 10.11 1.98
N ASP A 375 31.33 10.07 2.75
CA ASP A 375 30.77 8.80 3.26
C ASP A 375 29.25 8.65 3.03
N ARG A 376 28.72 9.40 2.05
CA ARG A 376 27.28 9.41 1.74
C ARG A 376 26.72 8.04 1.37
N TYR A 377 27.51 7.17 0.73
CA TYR A 377 27.05 5.83 0.38
C TYR A 377 26.93 4.89 1.59
N ARG A 378 27.72 5.09 2.67
CA ARG A 378 27.47 4.35 3.92
C ARG A 378 26.17 4.80 4.55
N LEU A 379 25.93 6.12 4.63
CA LEU A 379 24.65 6.64 5.12
C LEU A 379 23.48 6.08 4.32
N LEU A 380 23.59 6.01 2.98
CA LEU A 380 22.55 5.43 2.13
C LEU A 380 22.21 3.98 2.55
N ARG A 381 23.23 3.17 2.88
CA ARG A 381 23.04 1.80 3.36
C ARG A 381 22.36 1.76 4.73
N GLU A 382 22.62 2.72 5.61
CA GLU A 382 21.90 2.84 6.90
C GLU A 382 20.41 3.14 6.68
N TYR A 383 20.07 4.11 5.82
CA TYR A 383 18.68 4.39 5.41
C TYR A 383 18.00 3.12 4.85
N GLN A 384 18.66 2.46 3.89
CA GLN A 384 18.12 1.24 3.26
C GLN A 384 17.93 0.10 4.26
N SER A 385 18.86 -0.07 5.21
CA SER A 385 18.82 -1.08 6.27
C SER A 385 17.61 -0.86 7.19
N ILE A 386 17.35 0.38 7.59
CA ILE A 386 16.19 0.77 8.41
C ILE A 386 14.88 0.44 7.68
N LEU A 387 14.75 0.86 6.42
CA LEU A 387 13.55 0.65 5.61
C LEU A 387 13.28 -0.85 5.39
N THR A 388 14.32 -1.59 5.01
CA THR A 388 14.24 -3.04 4.73
C THR A 388 13.87 -3.84 5.97
N LYS A 389 14.53 -3.60 7.10
CA LYS A 389 14.25 -4.32 8.37
C LYS A 389 12.82 -4.09 8.86
N ARG A 390 12.26 -2.91 8.58
CA ARG A 390 10.89 -2.55 8.96
C ARG A 390 9.85 -2.87 7.87
N ARG A 391 10.27 -3.41 6.72
CA ARG A 391 9.41 -3.69 5.55
C ARG A 391 8.64 -2.45 5.08
N ILE A 392 9.25 -1.29 5.23
CA ILE A 392 8.69 -0.03 4.75
C ILE A 392 8.90 0.01 3.23
N PRO A 393 7.86 0.28 2.42
CA PRO A 393 7.96 0.37 0.97
C PRO A 393 8.84 1.56 0.53
N TYR A 394 9.79 1.32 -0.36
CA TYR A 394 10.66 2.36 -0.90
C TYR A 394 11.13 2.09 -2.33
N ALA A 395 11.58 3.15 -3.02
CA ALA A 395 12.28 3.08 -4.29
C ALA A 395 13.58 3.89 -4.23
N HIS A 396 14.64 3.40 -4.89
CA HIS A 396 15.86 4.15 -5.10
C HIS A 396 15.67 5.18 -6.21
N ILE A 397 16.06 6.41 -5.94
CA ILE A 397 15.97 7.51 -6.91
C ILE A 397 17.37 8.00 -7.28
N GLN A 398 17.68 7.91 -8.57
CA GLN A 398 18.95 8.28 -9.20
C GLN A 398 18.70 9.20 -10.41
N GLY A 399 19.75 9.80 -10.96
CA GLY A 399 19.74 10.63 -12.17
C GLY A 399 20.19 12.07 -11.90
N LYS A 400 20.02 12.99 -12.85
CA LYS A 400 20.19 14.44 -12.63
C LYS A 400 19.01 15.20 -13.25
N GLY A 401 18.62 16.32 -12.66
CA GLY A 401 17.54 17.19 -13.16
C GLY A 401 16.26 16.44 -13.54
N LYS A 402 15.79 16.63 -14.77
CA LYS A 402 14.55 16.03 -15.30
C LYS A 402 14.52 14.50 -15.25
N ILE A 403 15.67 13.83 -15.39
CA ILE A 403 15.76 12.36 -15.33
C ILE A 403 15.43 11.87 -13.91
N ARG A 404 15.98 12.52 -12.88
CA ARG A 404 15.67 12.19 -11.49
C ARG A 404 14.18 12.36 -11.20
N LEU A 405 13.60 13.46 -11.67
CA LEU A 405 12.16 13.71 -11.51
C LEU A 405 11.31 12.64 -12.20
N ALA A 406 11.64 12.26 -13.44
CA ALA A 406 10.95 11.20 -14.16
C ALA A 406 11.00 9.86 -13.40
N ASN A 407 12.19 9.46 -12.93
CA ASN A 407 12.36 8.24 -12.14
C ASN A 407 11.50 8.23 -10.86
N ALA A 408 11.37 9.39 -10.20
CA ALA A 408 10.52 9.53 -9.03
C ALA A 408 9.03 9.46 -9.37
N ILE A 409 8.59 10.11 -10.44
CA ILE A 409 7.21 10.05 -10.93
C ILE A 409 6.84 8.62 -11.30
N ASP A 410 7.68 7.93 -12.07
CA ASP A 410 7.46 6.54 -12.48
C ASP A 410 7.36 5.63 -11.24
N SER A 411 8.26 5.82 -10.27
CA SER A 411 8.24 5.07 -9.01
C SER A 411 6.93 5.28 -8.25
N ILE A 412 6.42 6.51 -8.16
CA ILE A 412 5.15 6.82 -7.48
C ILE A 412 3.97 6.22 -8.27
N GLN A 413 3.88 6.49 -9.57
CA GLN A 413 2.78 6.00 -10.42
C GLN A 413 2.72 4.46 -10.44
N SER A 414 3.86 3.79 -10.28
CA SER A 414 3.94 2.35 -10.10
C SER A 414 3.24 1.84 -8.82
N GLN A 415 2.98 2.71 -7.85
CA GLN A 415 2.35 2.37 -6.57
C GLN A 415 0.92 2.89 -6.44
N VAL A 416 0.46 3.79 -7.31
CA VAL A 416 -0.86 4.43 -7.15
C VAL A 416 -2.00 3.46 -7.50
N PHE A 417 -3.14 3.66 -6.82
CA PHE A 417 -4.33 2.83 -6.88
C PHE A 417 -5.05 2.79 -8.25
#